data_AF-A0A0C9VY75-F1
#
_entry.id   AF-A0A0C9VY75-F1
#
_cell.length_a   1.000
_cell.length_b   1.000
_cell.length_c   1.000
_cell.angle_alpha   90.00
_cell.angle_beta   90.00
_cell.angle_gamma   90.00
#
_symmetry.space_group_name_H-M   'P 1'
#
loop_
_entity.id
_entity.type
_entity.pdbx_description
1 polymer ?
#
loop_
_entity_poly.entity_id
_entity_poly.type
_entity_poly.pdbx_seq_one_letter_code
_entity_poly.pdbx_strand_id
1 'polypeptide(L)'
;MEKPPSPADTPGYIYAYEIRDPLAPDVLQLKVGRTASNINERLAQWDKQCPSKETITRGIWPEPIASKGRDTFFSLLKHNIPQKNLKPGIYHRRVERLAHIELRDLAEYAPYLSSEKSSNITLRSPAQACTDCGKVHKEIFTFRLAEDGKYKGAEWQKLVKPVIERWGRFVEEYDA
;
A
#
# COMPACT_ATOMS: atom_id res chain seq x y z
N MET A 1 12.92 -17.87 3.91
CA MET A 1 11.53 -17.96 4.40
C MET A 1 11.08 -19.38 4.12
N GLU A 2 11.07 -20.24 5.13
CA GLU A 2 10.75 -21.68 4.98
C GLU A 2 9.66 -22.11 5.98
N LYS A 3 8.91 -21.15 6.54
CA LYS A 3 7.84 -21.53 7.46
C LYS A 3 6.67 -22.08 6.64
N PRO A 4 6.21 -23.31 6.91
CA PRO A 4 5.08 -23.89 6.20
C PRO A 4 3.82 -23.04 6.42
N PRO A 5 2.83 -23.14 5.51
CA PRO A 5 1.54 -22.51 5.68
C PRO A 5 0.96 -22.79 7.07
N SER A 6 0.56 -21.73 7.75
CA SER A 6 -0.05 -21.76 9.08
C SER A 6 -1.56 -21.52 8.95
N PRO A 7 -2.37 -21.81 9.99
CA PRO A 7 -3.80 -21.47 9.98
C PRO A 7 -4.10 -19.97 9.77
N ALA A 8 -3.08 -19.13 9.95
CA ALA A 8 -3.12 -17.71 9.70
C ALA A 8 -3.03 -17.34 8.21
N ASP A 9 -2.61 -18.27 7.36
CA ASP A 9 -2.46 -18.10 5.91
C ASP A 9 -3.81 -18.30 5.21
N THR A 10 -4.69 -17.32 5.39
CA THR A 10 -6.03 -17.32 4.77
C THR A 10 -6.04 -16.46 3.51
N PRO A 11 -7.01 -16.69 2.59
CA PRO A 11 -7.26 -15.78 1.49
C PRO A 11 -7.66 -14.39 1.98
N GLY A 12 -7.39 -13.36 1.18
CA GLY A 12 -7.78 -11.99 1.50
C GLY A 12 -7.32 -10.97 0.47
N TYR A 13 -7.26 -9.72 0.90
CA TYR A 13 -6.95 -8.57 0.07
C TYR A 13 -5.86 -7.71 0.71
N ILE A 14 -5.04 -7.10 -0.12
CA ILE A 14 -4.19 -5.96 0.22
C ILE A 14 -4.86 -4.71 -0.32
N TYR A 15 -4.85 -3.63 0.46
CA TYR A 15 -5.36 -2.33 0.05
C TYR A 15 -4.29 -1.27 0.26
N ALA A 16 -4.36 -0.21 -0.54
CA ALA A 16 -3.52 0.96 -0.36
C ALA A 16 -4.34 2.26 -0.45
N TYR A 17 -4.08 3.17 0.49
CA TYR A 17 -4.63 4.52 0.49
C TYR A 17 -3.50 5.53 0.57
N GLU A 18 -3.65 6.62 -0.16
CA GLU A 18 -2.88 7.81 0.09
C GLU A 18 -3.48 8.56 1.28
N ILE A 19 -2.62 8.97 2.20
CA ILE A 19 -2.95 9.90 3.27
C ILE A 19 -2.58 11.29 2.76
N ARG A 20 -3.57 12.16 2.64
CA ARG A 20 -3.35 13.56 2.26
C ARG A 20 -2.83 14.33 3.48
N ASP A 21 -1.72 15.03 3.27
CA ASP A 21 -1.19 15.99 4.23
C ASP A 21 -0.92 17.31 3.50
N PRO A 22 -1.79 18.33 3.68
CA PRO A 22 -1.59 19.64 3.05
C PRO A 22 -0.27 20.31 3.44
N LEU A 23 0.33 19.92 4.58
CA LEU A 23 1.58 20.49 5.07
C LEU A 23 2.82 19.82 4.47
N ALA A 24 2.66 18.69 3.76
CA ALA A 24 3.76 17.94 3.16
C ALA A 24 3.44 17.59 1.68
N PRO A 25 3.34 18.60 0.79
CA PRO A 25 2.93 18.40 -0.60
C PRO A 25 3.98 17.71 -1.48
N ASP A 26 5.23 17.63 -1.03
CA ASP A 26 6.38 17.04 -1.72
C ASP A 26 6.53 15.53 -1.47
N VAL A 27 5.66 14.96 -0.64
CA VAL A 27 5.68 13.54 -0.29
C VAL A 27 4.36 12.83 -0.61
N LEU A 28 4.50 11.56 -0.95
CA LEU A 28 3.41 10.62 -1.11
C LEU A 28 3.38 9.70 0.12
N GLN A 29 2.43 9.94 1.03
CA GLN A 29 2.21 9.06 2.17
C GLN A 29 1.19 7.98 1.82
N LEU A 30 1.58 6.71 1.89
CA LEU A 30 0.74 5.57 1.58
C LEU A 30 0.59 4.65 2.78
N LYS A 31 -0.65 4.35 3.15
CA LYS A 31 -0.98 3.24 4.03
C LYS A 31 -1.21 1.98 3.18
N VAL A 32 -0.45 0.92 3.44
CA VAL A 32 -0.67 -0.40 2.82
C VAL A 32 -1.14 -1.38 3.87
N GLY A 33 -2.37 -1.85 3.78
CA GLY A 33 -2.97 -2.74 4.77
C GLY A 33 -3.61 -3.97 4.16
N ARG A 34 -4.22 -4.79 5.01
CA ARG A 34 -4.77 -6.09 4.63
C ARG A 34 -6.11 -6.39 5.28
N THR A 35 -6.94 -7.22 4.65
CA THR A 35 -8.20 -7.73 5.21
C THR A 35 -8.53 -9.11 4.64
N ALA A 36 -9.13 -9.98 5.45
CA ALA A 36 -9.57 -11.30 5.00
C ALA A 36 -10.95 -11.27 4.33
N SER A 37 -11.77 -10.25 4.61
CA SER A 37 -13.18 -10.20 4.23
C SER A 37 -13.50 -8.93 3.43
N ASN A 38 -14.16 -7.97 4.07
CA ASN A 38 -14.72 -6.78 3.43
C ASN A 38 -13.72 -5.62 3.51
N ILE A 39 -13.34 -5.09 2.34
CA ILE A 39 -12.43 -3.95 2.27
C ILE A 39 -13.11 -2.71 2.82
N ASN A 40 -14.34 -2.41 2.38
CA ASN A 40 -15.06 -1.19 2.78
C ASN A 40 -15.24 -1.09 4.30
N GLU A 41 -15.56 -2.20 4.98
CA GLU A 41 -15.63 -2.24 6.45
C GLU A 41 -14.28 -1.93 7.10
N ARG A 42 -13.21 -2.51 6.57
CA ARG A 42 -11.85 -2.28 7.07
C ARG A 42 -11.41 -0.82 6.89
N LEU A 43 -11.81 -0.19 5.78
CA LEU A 43 -11.56 1.23 5.56
C LEU A 43 -12.34 2.10 6.54
N ALA A 44 -13.62 1.82 6.72
CA ALA A 44 -14.46 2.57 7.65
C ALA A 44 -13.96 2.41 9.10
N GLN A 45 -13.45 1.24 9.45
CA GLN A 45 -12.78 1.02 10.74
C GLN A 45 -11.52 1.89 10.87
N TRP A 46 -10.74 2.04 9.80
CA TRP A 46 -9.55 2.89 9.83
C TRP A 46 -9.89 4.36 10.01
N ASP A 47 -10.90 4.86 9.30
CA ASP A 47 -11.34 6.26 9.46
C ASP A 47 -11.80 6.57 10.87
N LYS A 48 -12.42 5.60 11.56
CA LYS A 48 -12.78 5.74 12.97
C LYS A 48 -11.56 5.72 13.89
N GLN A 49 -10.52 4.96 13.56
CA GLN A 49 -9.30 4.88 14.35
C GLN A 49 -8.42 6.13 14.19
N CYS A 50 -8.38 6.70 12.99
CA CYS A 50 -7.52 7.84 12.65
C CYS A 50 -8.32 8.91 11.87
N PRO A 51 -9.30 9.58 12.51
CA PRO A 51 -10.19 10.52 11.85
C PRO A 51 -9.48 11.78 11.34
N SER A 52 -8.29 12.13 11.84
CA SER A 52 -7.56 13.31 11.37
C SER A 52 -6.86 13.09 10.02
N LYS A 53 -6.83 11.85 9.51
CA LYS A 53 -6.13 11.47 8.28
C LYS A 53 -7.13 11.39 7.13
N GLU A 54 -7.07 12.35 6.21
CA GLU A 54 -7.85 12.27 4.97
C GLU A 54 -7.21 11.25 4.03
N THR A 55 -8.01 10.31 3.51
CA THR A 55 -7.50 9.19 2.71
C THR A 55 -8.15 9.08 1.33
N ILE A 56 -7.36 8.76 0.31
CA ILE A 56 -7.84 8.44 -1.04
C ILE A 56 -7.43 7.02 -1.41
N THR A 57 -8.38 6.20 -1.90
CA THR A 57 -8.09 4.86 -2.41
C THR A 57 -7.12 4.93 -3.58
N ARG A 58 -5.99 4.23 -3.47
CA ARG A 58 -5.01 4.13 -4.57
C ARG A 58 -5.09 2.79 -5.30
N GLY A 59 -5.33 1.69 -4.59
CA GLY A 59 -5.66 0.43 -5.23
C GLY A 59 -5.78 -0.74 -4.28
N ILE A 60 -6.06 -1.89 -4.89
CA ILE A 60 -6.40 -3.13 -4.22
C ILE A 60 -5.72 -4.27 -4.96
N TRP A 61 -5.21 -5.24 -4.20
CA TRP A 61 -4.71 -6.50 -4.70
C TRP A 61 -5.47 -7.68 -4.04
N PRO A 62 -5.81 -8.73 -4.79
CA PRO A 62 -5.73 -8.81 -6.25
C PRO A 62 -6.61 -7.75 -6.93
N GLU A 63 -6.23 -7.36 -8.15
CA GLU A 63 -7.02 -6.39 -8.89
C GLU A 63 -8.42 -6.94 -9.17
N PRO A 64 -9.47 -6.11 -9.08
CA PRO A 64 -10.80 -6.50 -9.48
C PRO A 64 -10.79 -6.99 -10.92
N ILE A 65 -11.61 -7.99 -11.20
CA ILE A 65 -11.83 -8.44 -12.57
C ILE A 65 -12.56 -7.31 -13.29
N ALA A 66 -11.80 -6.45 -13.97
CA ALA A 66 -12.37 -5.40 -14.78
C ALA A 66 -13.18 -6.05 -15.90
N SER A 67 -14.44 -5.65 -16.05
CA SER A 67 -15.15 -5.82 -17.31
C SER A 67 -14.33 -5.04 -18.35
N LYS A 68 -13.63 -5.76 -19.25
CA LYS A 68 -12.73 -5.24 -20.29
C LYS A 68 -13.10 -3.82 -20.74
N GLY A 69 -12.20 -2.85 -20.54
CA GLY A 69 -12.23 -1.59 -21.31
C GLY A 69 -12.38 -0.26 -20.57
N ARG A 70 -12.21 -0.18 -19.25
CA ARG A 70 -12.02 1.12 -18.57
C ARG A 70 -10.87 1.00 -17.59
N ASP A 71 -9.93 1.95 -17.67
CA ASP A 71 -8.92 2.16 -16.65
C ASP A 71 -9.57 2.00 -15.28
N THR A 72 -8.98 1.15 -14.45
CA THR A 72 -9.46 0.81 -13.11
C THR A 72 -9.28 2.01 -12.17
N PHE A 73 -9.87 3.15 -12.53
CA PHE A 73 -10.30 4.18 -11.60
C PHE A 73 -11.34 3.53 -10.70
N PHE A 74 -10.86 2.89 -9.64
CA PHE A 74 -11.65 2.71 -8.43
C PHE A 74 -12.33 4.04 -8.17
N SER A 75 -13.66 4.00 -8.08
CA SER A 75 -14.46 5.18 -7.81
C SER A 75 -13.73 6.01 -6.75
N LEU A 76 -13.38 7.25 -7.10
CA LEU A 76 -12.71 8.21 -6.22
C LEU A 76 -13.55 8.49 -4.95
N LEU A 77 -14.76 7.94 -4.88
CA LEU A 77 -15.61 7.88 -3.70
C LEU A 77 -15.07 6.85 -2.69
N LYS A 78 -14.72 7.37 -1.52
CA LYS A 78 -14.39 6.62 -0.30
C LYS A 78 -15.39 5.46 -0.09
N HIS A 79 -14.88 4.27 0.23
CA HIS A 79 -15.67 3.08 0.65
C HIS A 79 -16.64 2.45 -0.35
N ASN A 80 -16.55 2.73 -1.65
CA ASN A 80 -17.47 2.13 -2.62
C ASN A 80 -16.78 1.15 -3.58
N ILE A 81 -16.05 0.18 -3.02
CA ILE A 81 -15.40 -0.86 -3.81
C ILE A 81 -16.42 -1.99 -4.04
N PRO A 82 -16.73 -2.36 -5.30
CA PRO A 82 -17.67 -3.43 -5.60
C PRO A 82 -17.08 -4.81 -5.24
N GLN A 83 -17.45 -5.34 -4.06
CA GLN A 83 -16.94 -6.63 -3.56
C GLN A 83 -17.19 -7.79 -4.52
N LYS A 84 -18.29 -7.75 -5.29
CA LYS A 84 -18.66 -8.77 -6.28
C LYS A 84 -17.63 -8.98 -7.40
N ASN A 85 -16.78 -7.97 -7.66
CA ASN A 85 -15.75 -8.04 -8.70
C ASN A 85 -14.38 -8.43 -8.15
N LEU A 86 -14.28 -8.66 -6.84
CA LEU A 86 -13.05 -9.01 -6.16
C LEU A 86 -12.96 -10.51 -5.95
N LYS A 87 -11.79 -11.08 -6.25
CA LYS A 87 -11.42 -12.43 -5.81
C LYS A 87 -10.27 -12.31 -4.81
N PRO A 88 -10.34 -12.98 -3.66
CA PRO A 88 -9.27 -12.90 -2.67
C PRO A 88 -8.02 -13.59 -3.21
N GLY A 89 -6.88 -12.97 -2.96
CA GLY A 89 -5.57 -13.57 -3.22
C GLY A 89 -5.22 -14.54 -2.10
N ILE A 90 -4.35 -15.50 -2.39
CA ILE A 90 -3.92 -16.44 -1.37
C ILE A 90 -2.98 -15.75 -0.38
N TYR A 91 -3.02 -16.19 0.87
CA TYR A 91 -2.05 -15.85 1.92
C TYR A 91 -1.74 -14.35 2.04
N HIS A 92 -2.78 -13.51 2.07
CA HIS A 92 -2.68 -12.05 2.12
C HIS A 92 -1.74 -11.53 3.23
N ARG A 93 -1.60 -12.24 4.36
CA ARG A 93 -0.66 -11.87 5.44
C ARG A 93 0.81 -12.00 5.02
N ARG A 94 1.16 -13.00 4.23
CA ARG A 94 2.52 -13.17 3.68
C ARG A 94 2.83 -12.07 2.67
N VAL A 95 1.89 -11.85 1.75
CA VAL A 95 1.99 -10.80 0.73
C VAL A 95 2.18 -9.43 1.39
N GLU A 96 1.37 -9.10 2.40
CA GLU A 96 1.52 -7.85 3.16
C GLU A 96 2.92 -7.73 3.74
N ARG A 97 3.39 -8.76 4.45
CA ARG A 97 4.67 -8.72 5.14
C ARG A 97 5.82 -8.53 4.18
N LEU A 98 5.82 -9.25 3.06
CA LEU A 98 6.83 -9.14 2.01
C LEU A 98 6.83 -7.76 1.36
N ALA A 99 5.65 -7.27 0.98
CA ALA A 99 5.50 -5.93 0.44
C ALA A 99 5.96 -4.86 1.43
N HIS A 100 5.63 -4.97 2.72
CA HIS A 100 6.07 -4.02 3.74
C HIS A 100 7.59 -3.96 3.92
N ILE A 101 8.29 -5.08 3.76
CA ILE A 101 9.75 -5.11 3.84
C ILE A 101 10.33 -4.28 2.69
N GLU A 102 9.97 -4.60 1.45
CA GLU A 102 10.50 -3.90 0.27
C GLU A 102 10.06 -2.42 0.24
N LEU A 103 8.79 -2.13 0.54
CA LEU A 103 8.29 -0.75 0.57
C LEU A 103 8.96 0.10 1.64
N ARG A 104 9.35 -0.50 2.78
CA ARG A 104 10.13 0.22 3.80
C ARG A 104 11.50 0.61 3.27
N ASP A 105 12.19 -0.33 2.63
CA ASP A 105 13.52 -0.07 2.08
C ASP A 105 13.45 0.97 0.94
N LEU A 106 12.44 0.87 0.07
CA LEU A 106 12.21 1.85 -0.99
C LEU A 106 11.91 3.25 -0.43
N ALA A 107 11.09 3.35 0.62
CA ALA A 107 10.79 4.63 1.26
C ALA A 107 12.00 5.22 2.00
N GLU A 108 12.81 4.37 2.63
CA GLU A 108 13.97 4.79 3.42
C GLU A 108 15.16 5.22 2.56
N TYR A 109 15.51 4.42 1.56
CA TYR A 109 16.71 4.62 0.73
C TYR A 109 16.43 5.36 -0.58
N ALA A 110 15.16 5.45 -0.98
CA ALA A 110 14.71 6.13 -2.19
C ALA A 110 15.56 5.87 -3.46
N PRO A 111 15.95 4.61 -3.79
CA PRO A 111 16.82 4.31 -4.94
C PRO A 111 16.16 4.60 -6.30
N TYR A 112 14.85 4.89 -6.29
CA TYR A 112 14.07 5.25 -7.46
C TYR A 112 14.24 6.73 -7.86
N LEU A 113 14.87 7.56 -7.02
CA LEU A 113 15.22 8.94 -7.34
C LEU A 113 16.53 9.00 -8.12
N SER A 114 16.71 10.05 -8.93
CA SER A 114 17.94 10.27 -9.69
C SER A 114 19.17 10.45 -8.76
N SER A 115 20.33 9.97 -9.23
CA SER A 115 21.56 9.74 -8.44
C SER A 115 22.03 10.96 -7.64
N GLU A 116 21.79 12.17 -8.13
CA GLU A 116 22.24 13.42 -7.47
C GLU A 116 21.47 13.73 -6.17
N LYS A 117 20.28 13.16 -5.98
CA LYS A 117 19.43 13.38 -4.79
C LYS A 117 19.34 12.15 -3.87
N SER A 118 19.96 11.04 -4.28
CA SER A 118 20.01 9.79 -3.51
C SER A 118 21.01 9.82 -2.35
N SER A 119 22.00 10.73 -2.41
CA SER A 119 23.08 10.79 -1.44
C SER A 119 22.76 11.78 -0.31
N ASN A 120 22.70 11.26 0.91
CA ASN A 120 22.80 11.98 2.19
C ASN A 120 21.53 12.41 2.95
N ILE A 121 20.36 11.78 2.74
CA ILE A 121 19.25 12.00 3.70
C ILE A 121 18.58 10.69 4.07
N THR A 122 18.97 10.13 5.21
CA THR A 122 18.13 9.20 5.97
C THR A 122 16.85 9.93 6.39
N LEU A 123 15.72 9.59 5.77
CA LEU A 123 14.37 10.01 6.18
C LEU A 123 13.92 9.35 7.51
N ARG A 124 14.85 8.92 8.35
CA ARG A 124 14.53 8.40 9.68
C ARG A 124 14.26 9.55 10.64
N SER A 125 13.12 10.19 10.46
CA SER A 125 12.42 10.71 11.63
C SER A 125 12.06 9.50 12.52
N PRO A 126 12.31 9.56 13.84
CA PRO A 126 11.91 8.48 14.73
C PRO A 126 10.42 8.20 14.54
N ALA A 127 10.03 6.93 14.52
CA ALA A 127 8.65 6.54 14.27
C ALA A 127 7.74 7.15 15.34
N GLN A 128 6.98 8.18 14.97
CA GLN A 128 6.11 8.91 15.88
C GLN A 128 4.80 8.17 16.10
N ALA A 129 4.27 8.26 17.32
CA ALA A 129 2.93 7.77 17.62
C ALA A 129 1.89 8.64 16.91
N CYS A 130 0.86 8.01 16.35
CA CYS A 130 -0.28 8.70 15.76
C CYS A 130 -1.03 9.50 16.82
N THR A 131 -1.37 10.74 16.49
CA THR A 131 -2.12 11.65 17.38
C THR A 131 -3.52 11.17 17.69
N ASP A 132 -4.13 10.39 16.79
CA ASP A 132 -5.51 9.92 16.95
C ASP A 132 -5.60 8.64 17.77
N CYS A 133 -4.76 7.65 17.48
CA CYS A 133 -4.87 6.31 18.08
C CYS A 133 -3.71 5.93 19.01
N GLY A 134 -2.69 6.79 19.14
CA GLY A 134 -1.51 6.57 19.99
C GLY A 134 -0.56 5.46 19.51
N LYS A 135 -0.83 4.79 18.38
CA LYS A 135 -0.01 3.70 17.87
C LYS A 135 1.03 4.21 16.88
N VAL A 136 2.17 3.52 16.81
CA VAL A 136 3.15 3.70 15.73
C VAL A 136 2.71 2.86 14.53
N HIS A 137 2.33 3.54 13.45
CA HIS A 137 1.89 2.88 12.21
C HIS A 137 3.10 2.41 11.39
N LYS A 138 3.36 1.10 11.42
CA LYS A 138 4.47 0.47 10.67
C LYS A 138 4.11 0.22 9.20
N GLU A 139 2.83 0.37 8.90
CA GLU A 139 2.19 0.14 7.62
C GLU A 139 1.93 1.44 6.83
N ILE A 140 2.41 2.57 7.33
CA ILE A 140 2.42 3.86 6.61
C ILE A 140 3.84 4.11 6.12
N PHE A 141 3.96 4.37 4.82
CA PHE A 141 5.21 4.61 4.12
C PHE A 141 5.18 6.02 3.54
N THR A 142 6.28 6.76 3.67
CA THR A 142 6.41 8.11 3.11
C THR A 142 7.42 8.07 1.98
N PHE A 143 6.96 8.29 0.76
CA PHE A 143 7.80 8.35 -0.43
C PHE A 143 8.02 9.80 -0.83
N ARG A 144 9.25 10.17 -1.19
CA ARG A 144 9.49 11.43 -1.90
C ARG A 144 8.93 11.33 -3.31
N LEU A 145 8.26 12.39 -3.76
CA LEU A 145 7.84 12.49 -5.14
C LEU A 145 9.05 12.63 -6.05
N ALA A 146 9.02 11.91 -7.18
CA ALA A 146 10.06 12.05 -8.18
C ALA A 146 9.82 13.35 -8.96
N GLU A 147 10.82 14.22 -9.03
CA GLU A 147 10.72 15.47 -9.79
C GLU A 147 10.94 15.25 -11.30
N ASP A 148 11.53 14.12 -11.67
CA ASP A 148 11.95 13.76 -13.01
C ASP A 148 11.94 12.24 -13.24
N GLY A 149 12.27 11.83 -14.47
CA GLY A 149 12.37 10.43 -14.85
C GLY A 149 11.03 9.68 -14.92
N LYS A 150 11.11 8.35 -14.97
CA LYS A 150 9.95 7.48 -15.26
C LYS A 150 8.91 7.41 -14.14
N TYR A 151 9.28 7.79 -12.92
CA TYR A 151 8.44 7.67 -11.73
C TYR A 151 7.64 8.93 -11.41
N LYS A 152 8.02 10.11 -11.94
CA LYS A 152 7.34 11.38 -11.71
C LYS A 152 5.83 11.28 -11.96
N GLY A 153 5.03 11.50 -10.91
CA GLY A 153 3.56 11.46 -10.96
C GLY A 153 2.97 10.09 -11.22
N ALA A 154 3.80 9.04 -11.18
CA ALA A 154 3.45 7.64 -11.42
C ALA A 154 4.02 6.74 -10.32
N GLU A 155 4.35 7.29 -9.15
CA GLU A 155 4.95 6.58 -8.03
C GLU A 155 4.03 5.44 -7.57
N TRP A 156 2.72 5.67 -7.50
CA TRP A 156 1.78 4.58 -7.24
C TRP A 156 1.86 3.48 -8.32
N GLN A 157 1.69 3.84 -9.59
CA GLN A 157 1.54 2.88 -10.70
C GLN A 157 2.82 2.12 -11.02
N LYS A 158 3.99 2.75 -10.87
CA LYS A 158 5.28 2.20 -11.31
C LYS A 158 6.22 1.81 -10.19
N LEU A 159 6.01 2.30 -8.96
CA LEU A 159 6.85 1.94 -7.81
C LEU A 159 6.09 1.03 -6.84
N VAL A 160 4.97 1.50 -6.28
CA VAL A 160 4.32 0.79 -5.16
C VAL A 160 3.43 -0.38 -5.61
N LYS A 161 2.53 -0.14 -6.56
CA LYS A 161 1.63 -1.18 -7.09
C LYS A 161 2.42 -2.40 -7.60
N PRO A 162 3.48 -2.25 -8.40
CA PRO A 162 4.24 -3.40 -8.89
C PRO A 162 4.93 -4.22 -7.79
N VAL A 163 5.27 -3.62 -6.65
CA VAL A 163 5.85 -4.36 -5.50
C VAL A 163 4.79 -5.30 -4.92
N ILE A 164 3.58 -4.80 -4.67
CA ILE A 164 2.48 -5.59 -4.13
C ILE A 164 2.13 -6.73 -5.09
N GLU A 165 2.00 -6.44 -6.38
CA GLU A 165 1.65 -7.44 -7.40
C GLU A 165 2.74 -8.50 -7.58
N ARG A 166 4.02 -8.10 -7.54
CA ARG A 166 5.16 -9.02 -7.66
C ARG A 166 5.19 -10.00 -6.50
N TRP A 167 5.03 -9.52 -5.27
CA TRP A 167 4.96 -10.39 -4.10
C TRP A 167 3.70 -11.25 -4.07
N GLY A 168 2.57 -10.70 -4.52
CA GLY A 168 1.35 -11.47 -4.71
C GLY A 168 1.56 -12.68 -5.63
N ARG A 169 2.14 -12.44 -6.81
CA ARG A 169 2.48 -13.50 -7.78
C ARG A 169 3.49 -14.49 -7.21
N PHE A 170 4.54 -14.00 -6.55
CA PHE A 170 5.54 -14.88 -5.93
C PHE A 170 4.91 -15.84 -4.91
N VAL A 171 4.01 -15.35 -4.07
CA VAL A 171 3.31 -16.19 -3.09
C VAL A 171 2.36 -17.18 -3.81
N GLU A 172 1.67 -16.75 -4.85
CA GLU A 172 0.83 -17.62 -5.69
C GLU A 172 1.62 -18.74 -6.40
N GLU A 173 2.85 -18.48 -6.82
CA GLU A 173 3.68 -19.45 -7.56
C GLU A 173 4.45 -20.41 -6.65
N TYR A 174 4.93 -19.95 -5.49
CA TYR A 174 5.90 -20.69 -4.68
C TYR A 174 5.41 -21.11 -3.28
N ASP A 175 4.31 -20.53 -2.79
CA ASP A 175 3.75 -20.87 -1.48
C ASP A 175 2.38 -21.58 -1.58
N ALA A 176 1.69 -21.53 -2.74
CA ALA A 176 0.38 -22.16 -2.97
C ALA A 176 0.43 -23.69 -2.94
#